data_AF-A0A7V4YYA3-F1
#
_entry.id   AF-A0A7V4YYA3-F1
#
_cell.length_a   1.000
_cell.length_b   1.000
_cell.length_c   1.000
_cell.angle_alpha   90.00
_cell.angle_beta   90.00
_cell.angle_gamma   90.00
#
_symmetry.space_group_name_H-M   'P 1'
#
loop_
_entity.id
_entity.type
_entity.pdbx_description
1 polymer ?
#
loop_
_entity_poly.entity_id
_entity_poly.type
_entity_poly.pdbx_seq_one_letter_code
_entity_poly.pdbx_strand_id
1 'polypeptide(L)'
;MTIFRKIWAVYAVLLFLVLMTLSLPVLLIFMAVTPGERALRNNIFYLHHIFTPMFLTLVGIRLKVEGREKLDPKQSYVIVGNHSSSLDFIVHAHAFPGV
;
A
#
# COMPACT_ATOMS: atom_id res chain seq x y z
N MET A 1 22.36 -11.96 -13.87
CA MET A 1 21.53 -10.87 -13.32
C MET A 1 20.01 -11.09 -13.46
N THR A 2 19.52 -11.87 -14.43
CA THR A 2 18.07 -12.13 -14.61
C THR A 2 17.49 -13.12 -13.59
N ILE A 3 18.26 -14.12 -13.16
CA ILE A 3 17.79 -15.13 -12.21
C ILE A 3 17.47 -14.55 -10.82
N PHE A 4 18.37 -13.73 -10.26
CA PHE A 4 18.13 -13.07 -8.97
C PHE A 4 16.91 -12.14 -9.00
N ARG A 5 16.70 -11.41 -10.12
CA ARG A 5 15.50 -10.59 -10.32
C ARG A 5 14.23 -11.43 -10.32
N LYS A 6 14.25 -12.59 -11.00
CA LYS A 6 13.10 -13.53 -11.02
C LYS A 6 12.83 -14.11 -9.64
N ILE A 7 13.87 -14.55 -8.92
CA ILE A 7 13.74 -15.07 -7.55
C ILE A 7 13.14 -14.00 -6.64
N TRP A 8 13.66 -12.77 -6.69
CA TRP A 8 13.14 -11.67 -5.91
C TRP A 8 11.69 -11.32 -6.28
N ALA A 9 11.33 -11.35 -7.57
CA ALA A 9 9.96 -11.10 -8.02
C ALA A 9 8.98 -12.17 -7.50
N VAL A 10 9.36 -13.45 -7.58
CA VAL A 10 8.56 -14.55 -7.02
C VAL A 10 8.42 -14.39 -5.51
N TYR A 11 9.51 -14.08 -4.81
CA TYR A 11 9.49 -13.78 -3.38
C TYR A 11 8.53 -12.63 -3.05
N ALA A 12 8.60 -11.51 -3.77
CA ALA A 12 7.73 -10.36 -3.55
C ALA A 12 6.25 -10.71 -3.79
N VAL A 13 5.93 -11.49 -4.82
CA VAL A 13 4.55 -11.94 -5.07
C VAL A 13 4.06 -12.85 -3.94
N LEU A 14 4.84 -13.85 -3.55
CA LEU A 14 4.47 -14.76 -2.46
C LEU A 14 4.28 -14.01 -1.14
N LEU A 15 5.19 -13.09 -0.83
CA LEU A 15 5.10 -12.25 0.36
C LEU A 15 3.84 -11.38 0.33
N PHE A 16 3.52 -10.75 -0.80
CA PHE A 16 2.30 -9.97 -0.95
C PHE A 16 1.06 -10.81 -0.68
N LEU A 17 0.97 -12.01 -1.27
CA LEU A 17 -0.16 -12.92 -1.07
C LEU A 17 -0.30 -13.32 0.40
N VAL A 18 0.80 -13.70 1.05
CA VAL A 18 0.81 -14.06 2.48
C VAL A 18 0.35 -12.89 3.34
N LEU A 19 0.96 -11.70 3.18
CA LEU A 19 0.59 -10.54 3.97
C LEU A 19 -0.86 -10.10 3.73
N MET A 20 -1.35 -10.22 2.49
CA MET A 20 -2.72 -9.86 2.15
C MET A 20 -3.70 -10.84 2.79
N THR A 21 -3.44 -12.15 2.70
CA THR A 21 -4.25 -13.17 3.38
C THR A 21 -4.28 -12.95 4.90
N LEU A 22 -3.13 -12.64 5.52
CA LEU A 22 -3.05 -12.31 6.95
C LEU A 22 -3.75 -11.00 7.31
N SER A 23 -3.90 -10.08 6.35
CA SER A 23 -4.61 -8.82 6.55
C SER A 23 -6.14 -8.99 6.45
N LEU A 24 -6.65 -10.01 5.75
CA LEU A 24 -8.10 -10.20 5.57
C LEU A 24 -8.88 -10.23 6.89
N PRO A 25 -8.46 -10.95 7.95
CA PRO A 25 -9.17 -10.91 9.24
C PRO A 25 -9.25 -9.50 9.81
N VAL A 26 -8.18 -8.70 9.71
CA VAL A 26 -8.15 -7.31 10.20
C VAL A 26 -9.17 -6.46 9.43
N LEU A 27 -9.19 -6.58 8.10
CA LEU A 27 -10.11 -5.82 7.26
C LEU A 27 -11.57 -6.21 7.55
N LEU A 28 -11.84 -7.50 7.72
CA LEU A 28 -13.16 -8.03 8.06
C LEU A 28 -13.62 -7.60 9.46
N ILE A 29 -12.71 -7.54 10.44
CA ILE A 29 -13.01 -7.02 11.78
C ILE A 29 -13.42 -5.55 11.71
N PHE A 30 -12.72 -4.71 10.94
CA PHE A 30 -13.14 -3.31 10.77
C PHE A 30 -14.52 -3.18 10.15
N MET A 31 -14.84 -4.03 9.16
CA MET A 31 -16.17 -4.07 8.55
C MET A 31 -17.26 -4.54 9.51
N ALA A 32 -16.98 -5.55 10.34
CA ALA A 32 -17.94 -6.10 11.29
C ALA A 32 -18.19 -5.18 12.49
N VAL A 33 -17.15 -4.54 13.02
CA VAL A 33 -17.21 -3.75 14.27
C VAL A 33 -17.55 -2.27 14.01
N THR A 34 -17.10 -1.72 12.87
CA THR A 34 -17.28 -0.30 12.53
C THR A 34 -17.89 -0.09 11.16
N PRO A 35 -19.07 -0.67 10.86
CA PRO A 35 -19.63 -0.68 9.50
C PRO A 35 -19.85 0.72 8.92
N GLY A 36 -19.90 0.80 7.58
CA GLY A 36 -20.07 2.05 6.83
C GLY A 36 -18.74 2.77 6.55
N GLU A 37 -18.79 4.10 6.47
CA GLU A 37 -17.63 4.94 6.11
C GLU A 37 -16.44 4.76 7.07
N ARG A 38 -16.72 4.45 8.34
CA ARG A 38 -15.68 4.23 9.35
C ARG A 38 -14.84 2.99 9.07
N ALA A 39 -15.45 1.88 8.67
CA ALA A 39 -14.73 0.67 8.26
C ALA A 39 -13.85 0.96 7.06
N LEU A 40 -14.39 1.68 6.06
CA LEU A 40 -13.65 2.06 4.86
C LEU A 40 -12.41 2.87 5.23
N ARG A 41 -12.57 3.92 6.05
CA ARG A 41 -11.46 4.75 6.51
C ARG A 41 -10.40 3.95 7.27
N ASN A 42 -10.81 3.06 8.18
CA ASN A 42 -9.90 2.20 8.93
C ASN A 42 -9.13 1.24 8.02
N ASN A 43 -9.81 0.64 7.03
CA ASN A 43 -9.20 -0.24 6.04
C ASN A 43 -8.17 0.52 5.18
N ILE A 44 -8.52 1.68 4.64
CA ILE A 44 -7.61 2.49 3.83
C ILE A 44 -6.40 2.90 4.69
N PHE A 45 -6.62 3.35 5.92
CA PHE A 45 -5.54 3.69 6.83
C PHE A 45 -4.59 2.51 7.05
N TYR A 46 -5.11 1.33 7.41
CA TYR A 46 -4.31 0.12 7.62
C TYR A 46 -3.52 -0.26 6.36
N LEU A 47 -4.17 -0.28 5.19
CA LEU A 47 -3.51 -0.67 3.95
C LEU A 47 -2.40 0.33 3.57
N HIS A 48 -2.64 1.63 3.70
CA HIS A 48 -1.69 2.67 3.28
C HIS A 48 -0.56 2.90 4.29
N HIS A 49 -0.83 2.79 5.60
CA HIS A 49 0.12 3.17 6.65
C HIS A 49 0.75 1.99 7.38
N ILE A 50 0.19 0.78 7.26
CA ILE A 50 0.72 -0.43 7.92
C ILE A 50 1.16 -1.44 6.86
N PHE A 51 0.27 -1.84 5.96
CA PHE A 51 0.55 -2.89 4.99
C PHE A 51 1.64 -2.49 3.98
N THR A 52 1.48 -1.36 3.28
CA THR A 52 2.44 -0.98 2.23
C THR A 52 3.86 -0.69 2.75
N PRO A 53 4.11 0.02 3.87
CA PRO A 53 5.48 0.18 4.38
C PRO A 53 6.09 -1.13 4.83
N MET A 54 5.32 -2.01 5.47
CA MET A 54 5.77 -3.34 5.86
C MET A 54 6.20 -4.16 4.64
N PHE A 55 5.35 -4.22 3.61
CA PHE A 55 5.66 -4.95 2.38
C PHE A 55 6.90 -4.39 1.69
N LEU A 56 6.97 -3.06 1.47
CA LEU A 56 8.12 -2.40 0.83
C LEU A 56 9.43 -2.67 1.59
N THR A 57 9.39 -2.60 2.92
CA THR A 57 10.56 -2.87 3.78
C THR A 57 11.03 -4.32 3.63
N LEU A 58 10.11 -5.29 3.67
CA LEU A 58 10.43 -6.72 3.59
C LEU A 58 10.93 -7.13 2.19
N VAL A 59 10.49 -6.46 1.12
CA VAL A 59 11.08 -6.66 -0.22
C VAL A 59 12.37 -5.86 -0.45
N GLY A 60 12.84 -5.11 0.54
CA GLY A 60 14.11 -4.36 0.48
C GLY A 60 14.04 -3.04 -0.28
N ILE A 61 12.86 -2.44 -0.41
CA ILE A 61 12.65 -1.14 -1.06
C ILE A 61 12.51 -0.06 0.00
N ARG A 62 13.43 0.92 -0.03
CA ARG A 62 13.31 2.16 0.73
C ARG A 62 12.66 3.23 -0.14
N LEU A 63 11.38 3.49 0.12
CA LEU A 63 10.64 4.53 -0.60
C LEU A 63 10.99 5.92 -0.05
N LYS A 64 11.38 6.84 -0.94
CA LYS A 64 11.54 8.27 -0.65
C LYS A 64 10.42 9.01 -1.37
N VAL A 65 9.68 9.83 -0.62
CA VAL A 65 8.59 10.65 -1.18
C VAL A 65 8.97 12.12 -1.01
N GLU A 66 8.86 12.88 -2.08
CA GLU A 66 9.16 14.31 -2.14
C GLU A 66 7.94 15.07 -2.68
N GLY A 67 7.81 16.35 -2.35
CA GLY A 67 6.70 17.17 -2.87
C GLY A 67 5.36 16.99 -2.14
N ARG A 68 5.33 16.32 -0.97
CA ARG A 68 4.10 16.13 -0.18
C ARG A 68 3.51 17.46 0.29
N GLU A 69 4.35 18.46 0.51
CA GLU A 69 3.96 19.83 0.89
C GLU A 69 3.10 20.55 -0.16
N LYS A 70 3.06 20.03 -1.40
CA LYS A 70 2.21 20.57 -2.48
C LYS A 70 0.77 20.10 -2.39
N LEU A 71 0.47 19.14 -1.51
CA LEU A 71 -0.86 18.59 -1.30
C LEU A 71 -1.48 19.21 -0.05
N ASP A 72 -2.54 19.99 -0.23
CA ASP A 72 -3.43 20.43 0.85
C ASP A 72 -4.41 19.30 1.23
N PRO A 73 -4.41 18.83 2.49
CA PRO A 73 -5.28 17.74 2.94
C PRO A 73 -6.79 18.09 2.96
N LYS A 74 -7.17 19.36 2.79
CA LYS A 74 -8.57 19.81 2.83
C LYS A 74 -9.30 19.73 1.49
N GLN A 75 -8.64 19.26 0.43
CA GLN A 75 -9.22 19.16 -0.89
C GLN A 75 -9.02 17.76 -1.48
N SER A 76 -9.91 17.38 -2.40
CA SER A 76 -9.83 16.11 -3.11
C SER A 76 -8.98 16.26 -4.37
N TYR A 77 -8.17 15.24 -4.67
CA TYR A 77 -7.32 15.20 -5.86
C TYR A 77 -7.57 13.95 -6.68
N VAL A 78 -7.38 14.08 -7.99
CA VAL A 78 -7.09 12.94 -8.86
C VAL A 78 -5.58 12.86 -9.03
N ILE A 79 -4.96 11.85 -8.43
CA ILE A 79 -3.52 11.65 -8.52
C ILE A 79 -3.20 10.88 -9.80
N VAL A 80 -2.34 11.44 -10.65
CA VAL A 80 -1.94 10.84 -11.92
C VAL A 80 -0.45 10.51 -11.87
N GLY A 81 -0.13 9.23 -12.00
CA GLY A 81 1.24 8.71 -12.08
C GLY A 81 1.53 8.07 -13.43
N ASN A 82 2.81 7.96 -13.79
CA ASN A 82 3.23 7.07 -14.87
C ASN A 82 3.03 5.60 -14.47
N HIS A 83 2.87 4.71 -15.46
CA HIS A 83 2.79 3.27 -15.20
C HIS A 83 4.02 2.55 -15.78
N SER A 84 4.98 2.24 -14.91
CA SER A 84 6.29 1.69 -15.30
C SER A 84 6.67 0.42 -14.54
N SER A 85 5.93 0.09 -13.48
CA SER A 85 6.21 -1.07 -12.63
C SER A 85 4.93 -1.68 -12.07
N SER A 86 4.93 -3.00 -11.88
CA SER A 86 3.87 -3.69 -11.15
C SER A 86 3.78 -3.25 -9.69
N LEU A 87 4.80 -2.57 -9.16
CA LEU A 87 4.80 -2.02 -7.80
C LEU A 87 4.18 -0.62 -7.69
N ASP A 88 3.82 0.01 -8.81
CA ASP A 88 3.32 1.39 -8.81
C ASP A 88 2.12 1.56 -7.86
N PHE A 89 1.19 0.58 -7.81
CA PHE A 89 0.03 0.66 -6.92
C PHE A 89 0.40 0.65 -5.43
N ILE A 90 1.40 -0.15 -5.03
CA ILE A 90 1.91 -0.19 -3.65
C ILE A 90 2.60 1.14 -3.31
N VAL A 91 3.43 1.63 -4.23
CA VAL A 91 4.17 2.88 -4.06
C VAL A 91 3.21 4.05 -3.94
N HIS A 92 2.19 4.13 -4.79
CA HIS A 92 1.17 5.17 -4.72
C HIS A 92 0.34 5.09 -3.44
N ALA A 93 -0.10 3.90 -3.03
CA ALA A 93 -0.82 3.73 -1.77
C ALA A 93 0.03 4.16 -0.55
N HIS A 94 1.34 3.85 -0.53
CA HIS A 94 2.23 4.34 0.52
C HIS A 94 2.49 5.85 0.45
N ALA A 95 2.66 6.37 -0.77
CA ALA A 95 3.07 7.75 -0.99
C ALA A 95 1.96 8.75 -0.69
N PHE A 96 0.70 8.39 -0.98
CA PHE A 96 -0.46 9.26 -0.89
C PHE A 96 -1.42 8.80 0.21
N PRO A 97 -1.49 9.54 1.33
CA PRO A 97 -2.20 9.11 2.54
C PRO A 97 -3.57 9.79 2.72
N GLY A 98 -4.34 10.02 1.65
CA GLY A 98 -5.63 10.74 1.75
C GLY A 98 -6.74 9.96 2.46
N VAL A 99 -6.68 9.86 3.80
CA VAL A 99 -7.77 9.50 4.74
C VAL A 99 -7.56 10.14 6.11
#